data_AF-A0A952Y847-F1
#
_entry.id   AF-A0A952Y847-F1
#
_cell.length_a   1.000
_cell.length_b   1.000
_cell.length_c   1.000
_cell.angle_alpha   90.00
_cell.angle_beta   90.00
_cell.angle_gamma   90.00
#
_symmetry.space_group_name_H-M   'P 1'
#
loop_
_entity.id
_entity.type
_entity.pdbx_description
1 polymer ?
#
loop_
_entity_poly.entity_id
_entity_poly.type
_entity_poly.pdbx_seq_one_letter_code
_entity_poly.pdbx_strand_id
1 'polypeptide(L)'
;MSATTVLRLPPELRARIERLAGAAGKTPHAWMVEALRAQAALADRRREFLDEARRSAADVDAGGPVFALDDVAAYLKGRLAGSR
;
A
#
# COMPACT_ATOMS: atom_id res chain seq x y z
N MET A 1 -7.77 21.29 -11.71
CA MET A 1 -8.28 22.38 -10.85
C MET A 1 -7.90 22.05 -9.42
N SER A 2 -7.28 22.97 -8.67
CA SER A 2 -6.95 22.76 -7.25
C SER A 2 -8.14 23.17 -6.39
N ALA A 3 -8.58 22.28 -5.49
CA ALA A 3 -9.59 22.59 -4.48
C ALA A 3 -8.94 22.67 -3.09
N THR A 4 -9.35 23.66 -2.30
CA THR A 4 -8.85 23.84 -0.93
C THR A 4 -9.81 23.16 0.05
N THR A 5 -9.29 22.23 0.84
CA THR A 5 -10.04 21.58 1.93
C THR A 5 -9.52 22.09 3.27
N VAL A 6 -10.41 22.60 4.12
CA VAL A 6 -10.06 23.06 5.48
C VAL A 6 -10.16 21.90 6.46
N LEU A 7 -9.04 21.48 7.03
CA LEU A 7 -8.96 20.43 8.04
C LEU A 7 -8.85 21.05 9.44
N ARG A 8 -9.84 20.76 10.30
CA ARG A 8 -9.75 21.10 11.72
C ARG A 8 -9.09 19.94 12.47
N LEU A 9 -7.90 20.19 13.00
CA LEU A 9 -7.15 19.20 13.75
C LEU A 9 -7.43 19.32 15.25
N PRO A 10 -7.60 18.19 15.95
CA PRO A 10 -7.55 18.18 17.40
C PRO A 10 -6.21 18.74 17.92
N PRO A 11 -6.19 19.49 19.04
CA PRO A 11 -4.98 20.15 19.56
C PRO A 11 -3.79 19.20 19.75
N GLU A 12 -4.05 18.01 20.28
CA GLU A 12 -3.07 16.96 20.54
C GLU A 12 -2.43 16.44 19.24
N LEU A 13 -3.23 16.30 18.17
CA LEU A 13 -2.72 15.87 16.87
C LEU A 13 -1.88 16.98 16.22
N ARG A 14 -2.32 18.24 16.32
CA ARG A 14 -1.54 19.39 15.84
C ARG A 14 -0.16 19.43 16.50
N ALA A 15 -0.09 19.37 17.84
CA ALA A 15 1.19 19.42 18.57
C ALA A 15 2.13 18.25 18.19
N ARG A 16 1.56 17.06 17.96
CA ARG A 16 2.34 15.91 17.48
C ARG A 16 2.90 16.13 16.07
N ILE A 17 2.09 16.67 15.15
CA ILE A 17 2.52 16.98 13.78
C ILE A 17 3.62 18.05 13.78
N GLU A 18 3.49 19.11 14.59
CA GLU A 18 4.50 20.17 14.69
C GLU A 18 5.87 19.61 15.09
N ARG A 19 5.91 18.73 16.11
CA ARG A 19 7.14 18.04 16.51
C ARG A 19 7.72 17.14 15.42
N LEU A 20 6.88 16.32 14.78
CA LEU A 20 7.33 15.39 13.73
C LEU A 20 7.82 16.13 12.48
N ALA A 21 7.14 17.20 12.10
CA ALA A 21 7.53 18.05 10.99
C ALA A 21 8.85 18.77 11.29
N GLY A 22 9.00 19.32 12.50
CA GLY A 22 10.25 19.94 12.95
C GLY A 22 11.43 18.97 12.94
N ALA A 23 11.25 17.75 13.46
CA ALA A 23 12.28 16.71 13.42
C ALA A 23 12.65 16.28 11.98
N ALA A 24 11.72 16.40 11.04
CA ALA A 24 11.93 16.12 9.61
C ALA A 24 12.43 17.34 8.80
N GLY A 25 12.64 18.51 9.43
CA GLY A 25 13.03 19.74 8.75
C GLY A 25 11.95 20.31 7.80
N LYS A 26 10.67 20.03 8.07
CA LYS A 26 9.53 20.40 7.22
C LYS A 26 8.57 21.33 7.96
N THR A 27 7.80 22.10 7.19
CA THR A 27 6.63 22.79 7.77
C THR A 27 5.53 21.77 8.09
N PRO A 28 4.66 22.03 9.09
CA PRO A 28 3.52 21.16 9.39
C PRO A 28 2.63 20.91 8.17
N HIS A 29 2.42 21.94 7.34
CA HIS A 29 1.62 21.81 6.13
C HIS A 29 2.25 20.84 5.11
N ALA A 30 3.53 21.01 4.78
CA ALA A 30 4.22 20.13 3.84
C ALA A 30 4.23 18.68 4.35
N TRP A 31 4.48 18.50 5.65
CA TRP A 31 4.44 17.18 6.29
C TRP A 31 3.06 16.52 6.16
N MET A 32 1.98 17.26 6.41
CA MET A 32 0.62 16.74 6.28
C MET A 32 0.27 16.34 4.83
N VAL A 33 0.64 17.16 3.86
CA VAL A 33 0.37 16.85 2.44
C VAL A 33 1.08 15.56 2.01
N GLU A 34 2.33 15.37 2.45
CA GLU A 34 3.05 14.12 2.19
C GLU A 34 2.42 12.93 2.89
N ALA A 35 2.01 13.08 4.15
CA ALA A 35 1.33 12.02 4.89
C ALA A 35 0.02 11.60 4.20
N LEU A 36 -0.77 12.57 3.72
CA LEU A 36 -2.00 12.30 2.97
C LEU A 36 -1.71 11.60 1.64
N ARG A 37 -0.64 12.01 0.92
CA ARG A 37 -0.22 11.34 -0.32
C ARG A 37 0.19 9.88 -0.06
N ALA A 38 0.96 9.64 0.99
CA ALA A 38 1.36 8.30 1.38
C ALA A 38 0.16 7.42 1.74
N GLN A 39 -0.81 7.98 2.47
CA GLN A 39 -2.03 7.27 2.85
C GLN A 39 -2.92 6.97 1.64
N ALA A 40 -3.06 7.91 0.69
CA ALA A 40 -3.79 7.67 -0.55
C ALA A 40 -3.16 6.53 -1.36
N ALA A 41 -1.85 6.57 -1.57
CA ALA A 41 -1.12 5.52 -2.28
C ALA A 41 -1.16 4.16 -1.57
N LEU A 42 -1.26 4.13 -0.24
CA LEU A 42 -1.47 2.89 0.52
C LEU A 42 -2.90 2.35 0.32
N ALA A 43 -3.91 3.23 0.36
CA ALA A 43 -5.30 2.86 0.15
C ALA A 43 -5.54 2.31 -1.26
N ASP A 44 -4.96 2.93 -2.29
CA ASP A 44 -5.04 2.45 -3.66
C ASP A 44 -4.44 1.05 -3.80
N ARG A 45 -3.20 0.85 -3.34
CA ARG A 45 -2.52 -0.47 -3.36
C ARG A 45 -3.31 -1.54 -2.60
N ARG A 46 -3.92 -1.18 -1.47
CA ARG A 46 -4.76 -2.10 -0.70
C ARG A 46 -6.00 -2.50 -1.48
N ARG A 47 -6.66 -1.55 -2.16
CA ARG A 47 -7.83 -1.83 -2.99
C ARG A 47 -7.45 -2.76 -4.14
N GLU A 48 -6.39 -2.43 -4.87
CA GLU A 48 -5.89 -3.24 -5.98
C GLU A 48 -5.54 -4.67 -5.57
N PHE A 49 -4.84 -4.83 -4.45
CA PHE A 49 -4.51 -6.15 -3.90
C PHE A 49 -5.76 -6.98 -3.57
N LEU A 50 -6.76 -6.36 -2.94
CA LEU A 50 -8.01 -7.06 -2.62
C LEU A 50 -8.82 -7.42 -3.87
N ASP A 51 -8.83 -6.56 -4.88
CA ASP A 51 -9.54 -6.80 -6.13
C ASP A 51 -8.85 -7.89 -6.97
N GLU A 52 -7.52 -7.93 -6.97
CA GLU A 52 -6.75 -9.04 -7.53
C GLU A 52 -7.01 -10.35 -6.79
N ALA A 53 -6.96 -10.35 -5.45
CA ALA A 53 -7.22 -11.53 -4.64
C ALA A 53 -8.64 -12.09 -4.88
N ARG A 54 -9.65 -11.23 -4.96
CA ARG A 54 -11.03 -11.65 -5.27
C ARG A 54 -11.17 -12.24 -6.67
N ARG A 55 -10.52 -11.63 -7.67
CA ARG A 55 -10.52 -12.17 -9.04
C ARG A 55 -9.84 -13.54 -9.10
N SER A 56 -8.69 -13.69 -8.43
CA SER A 56 -7.99 -14.97 -8.34
C SER A 56 -8.83 -16.04 -7.63
N ALA A 57 -9.49 -15.70 -6.52
CA ALA A 57 -10.38 -16.62 -5.81
C ALA A 57 -11.55 -17.06 -6.69
N ALA A 58 -12.21 -16.12 -7.39
CA ALA A 58 -13.30 -16.43 -8.30
C ALA A 58 -12.87 -17.32 -9.49
N ASP A 59 -11.66 -17.12 -10.02
CA ASP A 59 -11.10 -17.97 -11.07
C ASP A 59 -10.86 -19.40 -10.58
N VAL A 60 -10.30 -19.55 -9.37
CA VAL A 60 -10.14 -20.87 -8.72
C VAL A 60 -11.49 -21.54 -8.48
N ASP A 61 -12.47 -20.81 -7.95
CA ASP A 61 -13.83 -21.34 -7.71
C ASP A 61 -14.52 -21.76 -9.02
N ALA A 62 -14.21 -21.10 -10.14
CA ALA A 62 -14.67 -21.47 -11.47
C ALA A 62 -13.93 -22.68 -12.08
N GLY A 63 -13.01 -23.30 -11.34
CA GLY A 63 -12.21 -24.44 -11.81
C GLY A 63 -10.94 -24.03 -12.56
N GLY A 64 -10.48 -22.79 -12.36
CA GLY A 64 -9.21 -22.30 -12.87
C GLY A 64 -8.01 -23.12 -12.36
N PRO A 65 -6.88 -23.09 -13.07
CA PRO A 65 -5.72 -23.91 -12.75
C PRO A 65 -5.09 -23.49 -11.42
N VAL A 66 -4.81 -24.48 -10.56
CA VAL A 66 -4.04 -24.31 -9.32
C VAL A 66 -2.79 -25.18 -9.36
N PHE A 67 -1.75 -24.77 -8.65
CA PHE A 67 -0.48 -25.49 -8.58
C PHE A 67 -0.25 -26.03 -7.16
N ALA A 68 0.28 -27.24 -7.05
CA ALA A 68 0.73 -27.76 -5.77
C ALA A 68 1.89 -26.91 -5.23
N LEU A 69 1.87 -26.64 -3.93
CA LEU A 69 2.89 -25.79 -3.29
C LEU A 69 4.31 -26.34 -3.49
N ASP A 70 4.46 -27.67 -3.45
CA ASP A 70 5.75 -28.33 -3.64
C ASP A 70 6.32 -28.10 -5.06
N ASP A 71 5.45 -28.13 -6.08
CA ASP A 71 5.84 -27.86 -7.47
C ASP A 71 6.27 -26.40 -7.65
N VAL A 72 5.53 -25.46 -7.03
CA VAL A 72 5.89 -24.04 -7.03
C VAL A 72 7.24 -23.83 -6.33
N ALA A 73 7.45 -24.46 -5.18
CA ALA A 73 8.71 -24.36 -4.45
C ALA A 73 9.89 -24.95 -5.25
N ALA A 74 9.70 -26.09 -5.90
CA ALA A 74 10.71 -26.70 -6.77
C ALA A 74 11.04 -25.80 -7.97
N TYR A 75 10.02 -25.24 -8.63
CA TYR A 75 10.18 -24.30 -9.74
C TYR A 75 10.99 -23.06 -9.33
N LEU A 76 10.63 -22.43 -8.20
CA LEU A 76 11.34 -21.23 -7.69
C LEU A 76 12.80 -21.52 -7.37
N LYS A 77 13.10 -22.68 -6.75
CA LYS A 77 14.48 -23.11 -6.48
C LYS A 77 15.27 -23.35 -7.77
N GLY A 78 14.66 -24.01 -8.76
CA GLY A 78 15.27 -24.22 -10.08
C GLY A 78 15.60 -22.90 -10.77
N ARG A 79 14.66 -21.95 -10.73
CA ARG A 79 14.83 -20.60 -11.28
C ARG A 79 15.96 -19.82 -10.63
N LEU A 80 16.09 -19.89 -9.30
CA LEU A 80 17.21 -19.28 -8.56
C LEU A 80 18.56 -19.90 -8.93
N ALA A 81 18.59 -21.20 -9.25
CA ALA A 81 19.79 -21.91 -9.67
C ALA A 81 20.15 -21.68 -11.15
N GLY A 82 19.43 -20.82 -11.88
CA GLY A 82 19.67 -20.54 -13.30
C GLY A 82 19.09 -21.60 -14.25
N SER A 83 18.28 -22.52 -13.73
CA SER A 83 17.46 -23.42 -14.54
C SER A 83 16.24 -22.63 -15.05
N ARG A 84 15.87 -22.80 -16.32
CA ARG A 84 14.67 -22.14 -16.88
C ARG A 84 13.38 -22.77 -16.37
#